data_AF-A0A3B9YWJ1-F1
#
_entry.id   AF-A0A3B9YWJ1-F1
#
_cell.length_a   1.000
_cell.length_b   1.000
_cell.length_c   1.000
_cell.angle_alpha   90.00
_cell.angle_beta   90.00
_cell.angle_gamma   90.00
#
_symmetry.space_group_name_H-M   'P 1'
#
loop_
_entity.id
_entity.type
_entity.pdbx_description
1 polymer ?
#
loop_
_entity_poly.entity_id
_entity_poly.type
_entity_poly.pdbx_seq_one_letter_code
_entity_poly.pdbx_strand_id
1 'polypeptide(L)' 'MAINLLIPDKEKDLIALLERRAARNGRSAEEEHLDILRQALRSEEPPGFLQAAAKLRELTKDRRHTPAEILQREGRDER' A
#
# COMPACT_ATOMS: atom_id res chain seq x y z
N MET A 1 14.63 -16.55 8.31
CA MET A 1 14.54 -17.82 7.55
C MET A 1 14.46 -17.45 6.07
N ALA A 2 15.34 -17.99 5.23
CA ALA A 2 15.25 -17.79 3.78
C ALA A 2 14.30 -18.85 3.21
N ILE A 3 13.24 -18.41 2.52
CA ILE A 3 12.30 -19.28 1.81
C ILE A 3 12.71 -19.26 0.34
N ASN A 4 12.96 -20.44 -0.24
CA ASN A 4 13.17 -20.58 -1.68
C ASN A 4 11.84 -21.00 -2.32
N LEU A 5 11.32 -20.18 -3.25
CA LEU A 5 10.04 -20.43 -3.92
C LEU A 5 10.29 -21.15 -5.25
N LEU A 6 9.85 -22.40 -5.34
CA LEU A 6 9.79 -23.11 -6.62
C LEU A 6 8.43 -22.83 -7.26
N ILE A 7 8.43 -22.19 -8.43
CA ILE A 7 7.20 -21.96 -9.22
C ILE A 7 7.15 -23.03 -10.31
N PRO A 8 6.34 -24.10 -10.13
CA PRO A 8 6.12 -25.09 -11.18
C PRO A 8 5.29 -24.49 -12.31
N ASP A 9 5.50 -25.00 -13.53
CA ASP A 9 4.68 -24.71 -14.72
C ASP A 9 4.54 -23.21 -15.09
N LYS A 10 5.68 -22.53 -15.22
CA LYS A 10 5.73 -21.16 -15.71
C LYS A 10 5.67 -21.12 -17.24
N GLU A 11 4.72 -20.35 -17.76
CA GLU A 11 4.62 -20.07 -19.19
C GLU A 11 5.93 -19.42 -19.70
N LYS A 12 6.44 -19.88 -20.84
CA LYS A 12 7.69 -19.37 -21.42
C LYS A 12 7.62 -17.87 -21.72
N ASP A 13 6.44 -17.39 -22.10
CA ASP A 13 6.20 -15.98 -22.41
C ASP A 13 6.34 -15.11 -21.15
N LEU A 14 5.90 -15.61 -19.99
CA LEU A 14 6.06 -14.91 -18.71
C LEU A 14 7.53 -14.77 -18.33
N ILE A 15 8.34 -15.80 -18.55
CA ILE A 15 9.80 -15.76 -18.32
C ILE A 15 10.43 -14.69 -19.20
N ALA A 16 10.12 -14.70 -20.50
CA ALA A 16 10.68 -13.75 -21.45
C ALA A 16 10.32 -12.29 -21.09
N LEU A 17 9.09 -12.05 -20.63
CA LEU A 17 8.65 -10.74 -20.16
C LEU A 17 9.41 -10.30 -18.90
N LEU A 18 9.62 -11.22 -17.95
CA LEU A 18 10.36 -10.94 -16.72
C LEU A 18 11.82 -10.63 -17.01
N GLU A 19 12.48 -11.42 -17.86
CA GLU A 19 13.87 -11.20 -18.27
C GLU A 19 14.05 -9.86 -18.99
N ARG A 20 13.15 -9.53 -19.93
CA ARG A 20 13.18 -8.23 -20.62
C ARG A 20 13.00 -7.07 -19.64
N ARG A 21 12.13 -7.22 -18.64
CA ARG A 21 11.92 -6.21 -17.61
C ARG A 21 13.15 -6.06 -16.72
N ALA A 22 13.74 -7.17 -16.29
CA ALA A 22 14.96 -7.20 -15.48
C ALA A 22 16.13 -6.52 -16.21
N ALA A 23 16.34 -6.83 -17.48
CA ALA A 23 17.37 -6.21 -18.32
C ALA A 23 17.20 -4.68 -18.44
N ARG A 24 15.96 -4.19 -18.61
CA ARG A 24 15.68 -2.74 -18.61
C ARG A 24 16.02 -2.06 -17.28
N ASN A 25 15.88 -2.78 -16.18
CA ASN A 25 16.12 -2.27 -14.84
C ASN A 25 17.56 -2.52 -14.35
N GLY A 26 18.42 -3.14 -15.16
CA GLY A 26 19.80 -3.48 -14.78
C GLY A 26 19.89 -4.52 -13.65
N ARG A 27 18.90 -5.42 -13.56
CA ARG A 27 18.75 -6.43 -12.49
C ARG A 27 18.74 -7.83 -13.08
N SER A 28 19.00 -8.84 -12.24
CA SER A 28 18.69 -10.23 -12.56
C SER A 28 17.19 -10.50 -12.55
N ALA A 29 16.75 -11.57 -13.22
CA ALA A 29 15.35 -11.99 -13.23
C ALA A 29 14.83 -12.31 -11.81
N GLU A 30 15.68 -12.87 -10.94
CA GLU A 30 15.35 -13.15 -9.54
C GLU A 30 15.15 -11.88 -8.72
N GLU A 31 16.05 -10.89 -8.87
CA GLU A 31 15.90 -9.59 -8.20
C GLU A 31 14.66 -8.84 -8.65
N GLU A 32 14.36 -8.87 -9.95
CA GLU A 32 13.14 -8.27 -10.48
C GLU A 32 11.90 -8.99 -9.97
N HIS A 33 11.93 -10.32 -9.88
CA HIS A 33 10.85 -11.11 -9.29
C HIS A 33 10.61 -10.73 -7.81
N LEU A 34 11.68 -10.64 -7.02
CA LEU A 34 11.59 -10.20 -5.63
C LEU A 34 11.04 -8.78 -5.50
N ASP A 35 11.43 -7.87 -6.38
CA ASP A 35 10.92 -6.49 -6.36
C ASP A 35 9.43 -6.43 -6.70
N ILE A 36 8.98 -7.19 -7.70
CA ILE A 36 7.56 -7.32 -8.04
C ILE A 36 6.76 -7.88 -6.85
N LEU A 37 7.24 -8.94 -6.20
CA LEU A 37 6.61 -9.50 -5.02
C LEU A 37 6.54 -8.48 -3.88
N ARG A 38 7.63 -7.73 -3.62
CA ARG A 38 7.64 -6.67 -2.60
C ARG A 38 6.62 -5.57 -2.92
N GLN A 39 6.51 -5.15 -4.18
CA GLN A 39 5.56 -4.13 -4.59
C GLN A 39 4.11 -4.59 -4.43
N ALA A 40 3.81 -5.84 -4.82
CA ALA A 40 2.49 -6.44 -4.63
C ALA A 40 2.12 -6.49 -3.14
N LEU A 41 3.00 -7.03 -2.30
CA LEU A 41 2.75 -7.16 -0.85
C LEU A 41 2.69 -5.81 -0.13
N ARG A 42 3.49 -4.81 -0.54
CA ARG A 42 3.39 -3.45 0.01
C ARG A 42 2.09 -2.75 -0.37
N SER A 43 1.51 -3.09 -1.50
CA SER A 43 0.21 -2.53 -1.93
C SER A 43 -0.95 -3.12 -1.12
N GLU A 44 -0.77 -4.29 -0.52
CA GLU A 44 -1.75 -4.95 0.34
C GLU A 44 -1.72 -4.47 1.79
N GLU A 45 -0.65 -3.80 2.23
CA GLU A 45 -0.57 -3.27 3.60
C GLU A 45 -1.26 -1.90 3.64
N PRO A 46 -2.48 -1.77 4.21
CA PRO A 46 -3.08 -0.46 4.40
C PRO A 46 -2.13 0.41 5.24
N PRO A 47 -2.06 1.73 4.99
CA PRO A 47 -1.24 2.61 5.82
C PRO A 47 -1.65 2.38 7.27
N GLY A 48 -0.66 2.06 8.12
CA GLY A 48 -0.92 1.81 9.54
C GLY A 48 -1.72 2.96 10.14
N PHE A 49 -2.57 2.68 11.13
CA PHE A 49 -3.54 3.65 11.67
C PHE A 49 -2.92 5.03 11.94
N LEU A 50 -1.72 5.08 12.52
CA LEU A 50 -1.01 6.33 12.80
C LEU A 50 -0.67 7.13 11.53
N GLN A 51 -0.24 6.46 10.46
CA GLN A 51 0.08 7.09 9.19
C GLN A 51 -1.19 7.60 8.49
N ALA A 52 -2.25 6.80 8.50
CA ALA A 52 -3.55 7.21 7.98
C ALA A 52 -4.13 8.42 8.75
N ALA A 53 -4.05 8.41 10.08
CA ALA A 53 -4.50 9.50 10.94
C ALA A 53 -3.64 10.77 10.79
N ALA A 54 -2.33 10.64 10.57
CA ALA A 54 -1.47 11.78 10.27
C ALA A 54 -1.83 12.41 8.91
N LYS A 55 -2.01 11.58 7.87
CA LYS A 55 -2.44 12.03 6.54
C LYS A 55 -3.80 12.72 6.59
N LEU A 56 -4.76 12.16 7.32
CA LEU A 56 -6.08 12.76 7.49
C LEU A 56 -5.97 14.14 8.16
N ARG A 57 -5.18 14.28 9.23
CA ARG A 57 -4.97 15.56 9.92
C ARG A 57 -4.36 16.62 9.02
N GLU A 58 -3.36 16.26 8.20
CA GLU A 58 -2.80 17.20 7.21
C GLU A 58 -3.84 17.63 6.17
N LEU A 59 -4.65 16.71 5.64
CA LEU A 59 -5.68 17.02 4.66
C LEU A 59 -6.81 17.89 5.23
N THR A 60 -7.05 17.83 6.54
CA THR A 60 -8.13 18.57 7.20
C THR A 60 -7.66 19.78 8.01
N LYS A 61 -6.36 20.13 7.98
CA LYS A 61 -5.80 21.17 8.86
C LYS A 61 -6.44 22.55 8.70
N ASP A 62 -6.86 22.89 7.49
CA ASP A 62 -7.48 24.19 7.18
C ASP A 62 -9.02 24.12 7.16
N ARG A 63 -9.60 22.94 7.45
CA ARG A 63 -11.05 22.77 7.49
C ARG A 63 -11.60 23.32 8.79
N ARG A 64 -12.58 24.22 8.70
CA ARG A 64 -13.40 24.60 9.87
C ARG A 64 -14.13 23.36 10.38
N HIS A 65 -13.71 22.87 11.54
CA HIS A 65 -14.36 21.79 12.27
C HIS A 65 -15.19 22.37 13.41
N THR A 66 -16.44 21.92 13.51
CA THR A 66 -17.23 22.07 14.73
C THR A 66 -16.82 20.94 15.67
N PRO A 67 -16.35 21.25 16.89
CA PRO A 67 -16.06 20.22 17.89
C PRO A 67 -17.30 19.36 18.16
N ALA A 68 -17.09 18.05 18.29
CA ALA A 68 -18.19 17.10 18.40
C ALA A 68 -19.04 17.33 19.66
N GLU A 69 -18.44 17.85 20.73
CA GLU A 69 -19.13 18.22 21.97
C GLU A 69 -20.20 19.30 21.77
N ILE A 70 -20.01 20.21 20.81
CA ILE A 70 -21.00 21.24 20.47
C ILE A 70 -22.21 20.58 19.82
N LEU A 71 -21.99 19.73 18.80
CA LEU A 71 -23.04 19.00 18.10
C LEU A 71 -23.83 18.08 19.05
N GLN A 72 -23.13 17.42 19.96
CA GLN A 72 -23.76 16.56 20.98
C GLN A 72 -24.62 17.36 21.96
N ARG A 73 -24.25 18.61 22.27
CA ARG A 73 -25.04 19.48 23.13
C ARG A 73 -26.28 19.97 22.40
N GLU A 74 -26.13 20.46 21.17
CA GLU A 74 -27.26 20.89 20.31
C GLU A 74 -28.31 19.78 20.21
N GLY A 75 -27.91 18.54 19.89
CA GLY A 75 -28.84 17.42 19.80
C GLY A 75 -29.45 16.95 21.12
N ARG A 76 -28.88 17.31 22.28
CA ARG A 76 -29.52 17.09 23.60
C ARG A 76 -30.55 18.18 23.91
N ASP A 77 -30.22 19.42 23.60
CA ASP A 77 -31.04 20.59 23.89
C ASP A 77 -32.28 20.68 22.97
N GLU A 78 -32.29 19.95 21.83
CA GLU A 78 -33.41 19.81 20.89
C GLU A 78 -34.50 18.78 21.29
N ARG A 79 -34.32 18.01 22.38
CA ARG A 79 -35.28 17.00 22.85
C ARG A 79 -36.13 17.50 24.02
#